data_AF-A0A1F5G0V8-F1
#
_entry.id   AF-A0A1F5G0V8-F1
#
_cell.length_a   1.000
_cell.length_b   1.000
_cell.length_c   1.000
_cell.angle_alpha   90.00
_cell.angle_beta   90.00
_cell.angle_gamma   90.00
#
_symmetry.space_group_name_H-M   'P 1'
#
loop_
_entity.id
_entity.type
_entity.pdbx_description
1 polymer ?
#
loop_
_entity_poly.entity_id
_entity_poly.type
_entity_poly.pdbx_seq_one_letter_code
_entity_poly.pdbx_strand_id
1 'polypeptide(L)'
;MPTAGYLALIAFLTFCFLSPFFPAYTVYGQTLPTSGQVAVNIQVADSQIAAGDIVSVTKEGLARTSSEYDILMYGVVASDPVLSVAQRDANTRPIVSSGQTQVRFSAKNGAVEIGDFITSSDEPGVGQKATKPGYVLGKALEGYGDTTKTALVSITVERGFYQGNLPAAGPLSVVSALALAIADPSRSGQLFRYVLSAIVGIMTILIAAFSFIKFVNTGLEAIGRNPLAKKTIVGGMILSGTLVFIFSSLGIAVAWAIMRLGK
;
A
#
# COMPACT_ATOMS: atom_id res chain seq x y z
N MET A 1 -18.59 38.15 -48.43
CA MET A 1 -18.39 36.79 -47.90
C MET A 1 -19.13 36.63 -46.57
N PRO A 2 -20.37 36.10 -46.55
CA PRO A 2 -21.09 35.76 -45.32
C PRO A 2 -21.67 34.32 -45.32
N THR A 3 -21.11 33.40 -46.10
CA THR A 3 -21.68 32.04 -46.29
C THR A 3 -21.23 31.03 -45.22
N ALA A 4 -20.14 31.30 -44.48
CA ALA A 4 -19.61 30.37 -43.49
C ALA A 4 -20.45 30.31 -42.20
N GLY A 5 -21.09 31.41 -41.78
CA GLY A 5 -21.89 31.45 -40.56
C GLY A 5 -23.21 30.65 -40.64
N TYR A 6 -23.82 30.61 -41.82
CA TYR A 6 -25.07 29.87 -42.04
C TYR A 6 -24.88 28.35 -41.95
N LEU A 7 -23.76 27.83 -42.44
CA LEU A 7 -23.43 26.41 -42.36
C LEU A 7 -23.24 25.94 -40.92
N ALA A 8 -22.59 26.75 -40.07
CA ALA A 8 -22.41 26.43 -38.66
C ALA A 8 -23.74 26.46 -37.88
N LEU A 9 -24.62 27.42 -38.20
CA LEU A 9 -25.95 27.51 -37.59
C LEU A 9 -26.84 26.31 -37.97
N ILE A 10 -26.80 25.90 -39.24
CA ILE A 10 -27.55 24.74 -39.72
C ILE A 10 -27.02 23.46 -39.06
N ALA A 11 -25.70 23.28 -38.98
CA ALA A 11 -25.10 22.12 -38.31
C ALA A 11 -25.49 22.03 -36.82
N PHE A 12 -25.48 23.16 -36.11
CA PHE A 12 -25.88 23.22 -34.70
C PHE A 12 -27.37 22.90 -34.50
N LEU A 13 -28.24 23.47 -35.34
CA LEU A 13 -29.68 23.18 -35.30
C LEU A 13 -29.98 21.72 -35.64
N THR A 14 -29.29 21.13 -36.63
CA THR A 14 -29.44 19.70 -36.93
C THR A 14 -28.97 18.83 -35.77
N PHE A 15 -27.87 19.18 -35.09
CA PHE A 15 -27.38 18.41 -33.94
C PHE A 15 -28.37 18.45 -32.77
N CYS A 16 -28.96 19.62 -32.47
CA CYS A 16 -29.99 19.74 -31.44
C CYS A 16 -31.30 19.03 -31.81
N PHE A 17 -31.65 18.95 -33.10
CA PHE A 17 -32.86 18.25 -33.55
C PHE A 17 -32.70 16.72 -33.59
N LEU A 18 -31.47 16.24 -33.78
CA LEU A 18 -31.14 14.81 -33.78
C LEU A 18 -30.76 14.26 -32.39
N SER A 19 -30.41 15.10 -31.42
CA SER A 19 -30.07 14.66 -30.06
C SER A 19 -31.16 13.86 -29.32
N PRO A 20 -32.47 14.13 -29.47
CA PRO A 20 -33.51 13.32 -28.81
C PRO A 20 -33.80 11.99 -29.52
N PHE A 21 -33.24 11.74 -30.70
CA PHE A 21 -33.40 10.48 -31.45
C PHE A 21 -32.31 9.45 -31.17
N PHE A 22 -31.29 9.79 -30.37
CA PHE A 22 -30.37 8.79 -29.84
C PHE A 22 -31.08 8.03 -28.72
N PRO A 23 -31.26 6.70 -28.83
CA PRO A 23 -31.88 5.94 -27.76
C PRO A 23 -31.03 6.13 -26.50
N ALA A 24 -31.64 6.70 -25.45
CA ALA A 24 -31.06 6.66 -24.13
C ALA A 24 -30.83 5.18 -23.79
N TYR A 25 -29.57 4.77 -23.67
CA TYR A 25 -29.27 3.46 -23.13
C TYR A 25 -29.82 3.43 -21.72
N THR A 26 -30.94 2.72 -21.53
CA THR A 26 -31.40 2.32 -20.20
C THR A 26 -30.31 1.48 -19.60
N VAL A 27 -29.51 2.10 -18.73
CA VAL A 27 -28.63 1.38 -17.83
C VAL A 27 -29.55 0.62 -16.89
N TYR A 28 -29.67 -0.69 -17.10
CA TYR A 28 -30.28 -1.57 -16.12
C TYR A 28 -29.40 -1.50 -14.86
N GLY A 29 -29.85 -0.73 -13.87
CA GLY A 29 -29.35 -0.86 -12.50
C GLY A 29 -29.76 -2.23 -12.01
N GLN A 30 -28.92 -3.24 -12.23
CA GLN A 30 -29.11 -4.54 -11.62
C GLN A 30 -28.97 -4.34 -10.12
N THR A 31 -30.06 -4.51 -9.37
CA THR A 31 -29.97 -4.78 -7.94
C THR A 31 -29.14 -6.05 -7.82
N LEU A 32 -27.91 -5.97 -7.29
CA LEU A 32 -27.14 -7.17 -7.02
C LEU A 32 -28.00 -8.08 -6.14
N PRO A 33 -28.27 -9.33 -6.56
CA PRO A 33 -29.00 -10.25 -5.71
C PRO A 33 -28.29 -10.32 -4.36
N THR A 34 -29.03 -10.09 -3.28
CA THR A 34 -28.56 -10.30 -1.92
C THR A 34 -28.24 -11.79 -1.80
N SER A 35 -26.98 -12.16 -2.06
CA SER A 35 -26.49 -13.51 -1.84
C SER A 35 -26.82 -13.86 -0.39
N GLY A 36 -27.70 -14.84 -0.17
CA GLY A 36 -28.03 -15.29 1.17
C GLY A 36 -26.75 -15.59 1.95
N GLN A 37 -26.70 -15.18 3.21
CA GLN A 37 -25.54 -15.39 4.08
C GLN A 37 -25.33 -16.91 4.29
N VAL A 38 -24.26 -17.45 3.72
CA VAL A 38 -23.82 -18.84 3.94
C VAL A 38 -22.73 -18.85 4.99
N ALA A 39 -22.95 -19.56 6.08
CA ALA A 39 -21.99 -19.75 7.15
C ALA A 39 -21.64 -21.23 7.34
N VAL A 40 -20.42 -21.50 7.76
CA VAL A 40 -19.97 -22.85 8.14
C VAL A 40 -19.79 -22.89 9.65
N ASN A 41 -20.36 -23.90 10.32
CA ASN A 41 -20.17 -24.11 11.75
C ASN A 41 -18.76 -24.66 12.01
N ILE A 42 -17.92 -23.85 12.64
CA ILE A 42 -16.52 -24.20 12.96
C ILE A 42 -16.32 -24.09 14.46
N GLN A 43 -15.49 -24.96 15.04
CA GLN A 43 -15.10 -24.86 16.45
C GLN A 43 -14.27 -23.61 16.70
N VAL A 44 -14.64 -22.87 17.75
CA VAL A 44 -13.98 -21.64 18.16
C VAL A 44 -13.41 -21.83 19.57
N ALA A 45 -12.13 -21.51 19.76
CA ALA A 45 -11.45 -21.67 21.04
C ALA A 45 -11.80 -20.54 22.04
N ASP A 46 -12.21 -19.38 21.53
CA ASP A 46 -12.60 -18.21 22.33
C ASP A 46 -14.06 -18.29 22.80
N SER A 47 -14.26 -18.26 24.12
CA SER A 47 -15.59 -18.31 24.76
C SER A 47 -16.32 -16.97 24.78
N GLN A 48 -15.62 -15.85 24.62
CA GLN A 48 -16.17 -14.49 24.65
C GLN A 48 -16.54 -13.97 23.25
N ILE A 49 -16.66 -14.88 22.29
CA ILE A 49 -17.02 -14.55 20.92
C ILE A 49 -18.52 -14.24 20.77
N ALA A 50 -18.82 -13.18 20.05
CA ALA A 50 -20.17 -12.70 19.80
C ALA A 50 -20.40 -12.47 18.29
N ALA A 51 -21.66 -12.28 17.92
CA ALA A 51 -22.03 -12.01 16.53
C ALA A 51 -21.35 -10.73 16.01
N GLY A 52 -20.95 -10.77 14.74
CA GLY A 52 -20.19 -9.71 14.08
C GLY A 52 -18.69 -9.70 14.42
N ASP A 53 -18.20 -10.59 15.27
CA ASP A 53 -16.76 -10.67 15.54
C ASP A 53 -15.97 -11.15 14.34
N ILE A 54 -14.85 -10.48 14.06
CA ILE A 54 -13.84 -10.94 13.12
C ILE A 54 -12.97 -12.00 13.81
N VAL A 55 -12.75 -13.12 13.11
CA VAL A 55 -11.92 -14.23 13.60
C VAL A 55 -10.66 -14.42 12.77
N SER A 56 -9.58 -14.83 13.43
CA SER A 56 -8.36 -15.29 12.80
C SER A 56 -8.03 -16.73 13.16
N VAL A 57 -7.21 -17.36 12.31
CA VAL A 57 -6.74 -18.74 12.52
C VAL A 57 -5.56 -18.74 13.48
N THR A 58 -5.69 -19.41 14.62
CA THR A 58 -4.60 -19.64 15.58
C THR A 58 -4.22 -21.13 15.63
N LYS A 59 -3.19 -21.47 16.43
CA LYS A 59 -2.76 -22.86 16.63
C LYS A 59 -3.78 -23.68 17.42
N GLU A 60 -4.54 -23.04 18.31
CA GLU A 60 -5.56 -23.68 19.14
C GLU A 60 -6.96 -23.69 18.48
N GLY A 61 -7.16 -22.97 17.38
CA GLY A 61 -8.45 -22.91 16.66
C GLY A 61 -8.73 -21.51 16.11
N LEU A 62 -10.01 -21.21 15.85
CA LEU A 62 -10.40 -19.84 15.55
C LEU A 62 -10.53 -19.03 16.85
N ALA A 63 -10.03 -17.80 16.83
CA ALA A 63 -10.16 -16.83 17.92
C ALA A 63 -10.45 -15.44 17.35
N ARG A 64 -10.91 -14.50 18.20
CA ARG A 64 -11.14 -13.11 17.78
C ARG A 64 -9.82 -12.46 17.37
N THR A 65 -9.85 -11.65 16.32
CA THR A 65 -8.68 -10.84 15.93
C THR A 65 -8.35 -9.85 17.03
N SER A 66 -7.07 -9.68 17.37
CA SER A 66 -6.62 -8.72 18.40
C SER A 66 -5.51 -7.78 17.90
N SER A 67 -5.23 -7.84 16.60
CA SER A 67 -4.18 -7.05 15.95
C SER A 67 -4.76 -6.33 14.74
N GLU A 68 -4.31 -5.10 14.52
CA GLU A 68 -4.65 -4.35 13.32
C GLU A 68 -4.08 -5.04 12.07
N TYR A 69 -4.87 -5.09 10.99
CA TYR A 69 -4.46 -5.71 9.72
C TYR A 69 -3.96 -7.16 9.86
N ASP A 70 -4.63 -7.96 10.69
CA ASP A 70 -4.28 -9.35 10.98
C ASP A 70 -4.25 -10.18 9.69
N ILE A 71 -3.07 -10.75 9.39
CA ILE A 71 -2.82 -11.56 8.19
C ILE A 71 -3.54 -12.91 8.26
N LEU A 72 -3.90 -13.39 9.46
CA LEU A 72 -4.54 -14.68 9.70
C LEU A 72 -6.07 -14.56 9.74
N MET A 73 -6.61 -13.37 9.43
CA MET A 73 -8.04 -13.11 9.37
C MET A 73 -8.75 -14.07 8.41
N TYR A 74 -9.80 -14.72 8.93
CA TYR A 74 -10.49 -15.80 8.24
C TYR A 74 -11.91 -15.41 7.81
N GLY A 75 -12.67 -14.77 8.70
CA GLY A 75 -14.08 -14.46 8.44
C GLY A 75 -14.74 -13.77 9.62
N VAL A 76 -16.07 -13.77 9.61
CA VAL A 76 -16.92 -13.11 10.63
C VAL A 76 -17.91 -14.09 11.21
N VAL A 77 -18.20 -13.97 12.50
CA VAL A 77 -19.29 -14.72 13.14
C VAL A 77 -20.64 -14.15 12.69
N ALA A 78 -21.46 -14.96 12.02
CA ALA A 78 -22.81 -14.58 11.66
C ALA A 78 -23.73 -14.55 12.89
N SER A 79 -24.60 -13.55 12.96
CA SER A 79 -25.71 -13.51 13.93
C SER A 79 -26.73 -14.58 13.59
N ASP A 80 -27.28 -14.50 12.36
CA ASP A 80 -28.40 -15.33 11.90
C ASP A 80 -28.20 -15.70 10.41
N PRO A 81 -27.38 -16.71 10.09
CA PRO A 81 -27.11 -17.10 8.72
C PRO A 81 -28.35 -17.72 8.05
N VAL A 82 -28.58 -17.37 6.78
CA VAL A 82 -29.65 -17.94 5.96
C VAL A 82 -29.43 -19.43 5.73
N LEU A 83 -28.17 -19.82 5.51
CA LEU A 83 -27.77 -21.22 5.37
C LEU A 83 -26.57 -21.47 6.26
N SER A 84 -26.70 -22.47 7.13
CA SER A 84 -25.60 -22.94 7.97
C SER A 84 -25.21 -24.35 7.53
N VAL A 85 -23.93 -24.52 7.22
CA VAL A 85 -23.33 -25.80 6.80
C VAL A 85 -22.56 -26.40 7.97
N ALA A 86 -22.53 -27.73 8.06
CA ALA A 86 -22.00 -28.54 9.16
C ALA A 86 -22.86 -28.51 10.44
N GLN A 87 -22.74 -29.56 11.25
CA GLN A 87 -23.56 -29.71 12.46
C GLN A 87 -23.25 -28.61 13.48
N ARG A 88 -24.31 -28.08 14.10
CA ARG A 88 -24.20 -27.13 15.19
C ARG A 88 -24.00 -27.88 16.49
N ASP A 89 -22.89 -27.59 17.16
CA ASP A 89 -22.55 -28.05 18.51
C ASP A 89 -22.29 -26.84 19.42
N ALA A 90 -22.26 -27.05 20.74
CA ALA A 90 -22.08 -26.02 21.76
C ALA A 90 -20.80 -25.17 21.54
N ASN A 91 -19.74 -25.80 21.03
CA ASN A 91 -18.43 -25.18 20.79
C ASN A 91 -18.26 -24.63 19.36
N THR A 92 -19.27 -24.78 18.51
CA THR A 92 -19.23 -24.27 17.13
C THR A 92 -19.89 -22.90 17.02
N ARG A 93 -19.40 -22.09 16.08
CA ARG A 93 -20.03 -20.82 15.69
C ARG A 93 -20.18 -20.77 14.17
N PRO A 94 -21.26 -20.16 13.66
CA PRO A 94 -21.44 -19.97 12.23
C PRO A 94 -20.47 -18.89 11.73
N ILE A 95 -19.49 -19.28 10.92
CA ILE A 95 -18.50 -18.37 10.36
C ILE A 95 -18.77 -18.13 8.88
N VAL A 96 -18.85 -16.87 8.49
CA VAL A 96 -18.97 -16.41 7.10
C VAL A 96 -17.58 -16.03 6.60
N SER A 97 -17.08 -16.78 5.64
CA SER A 97 -15.78 -16.55 4.99
C SER A 97 -15.90 -15.89 3.61
N SER A 98 -17.12 -15.78 3.07
CA SER A 98 -17.44 -15.13 1.79
C SER A 98 -18.92 -14.75 1.73
N GLY A 99 -19.27 -13.69 1.00
CA GLY A 99 -20.65 -13.21 0.86
C GLY A 99 -20.98 -12.04 1.78
N GLN A 100 -22.26 -11.77 2.03
CA GLN A 100 -22.69 -10.62 2.83
C GLN A 100 -22.88 -11.00 4.31
N THR A 101 -22.37 -10.17 5.22
CA THR A 101 -22.52 -10.35 6.67
C THR A 101 -22.49 -9.01 7.39
N GLN A 102 -22.90 -9.01 8.65
CA GLN A 102 -22.66 -7.88 9.54
C GLN A 102 -21.37 -8.12 10.33
N VAL A 103 -20.55 -7.08 10.45
CA VAL A 103 -19.32 -7.06 11.24
C VAL A 103 -19.44 -5.98 12.30
N ARG A 104 -18.87 -6.24 13.47
CA ARG A 104 -18.78 -5.23 14.52
C ARG A 104 -17.70 -4.23 14.12
N PHE A 105 -18.05 -2.95 14.06
CA PHE A 105 -17.21 -1.89 13.52
C PHE A 105 -17.06 -0.73 14.51
N SER A 106 -15.84 -0.23 14.64
CA SER A 106 -15.48 0.97 15.41
C SER A 106 -15.02 2.08 14.47
N ALA A 107 -15.63 3.27 14.60
CA ALA A 107 -15.23 4.45 13.84
C ALA A 107 -14.00 5.18 14.42
N LYS A 108 -13.24 4.54 15.32
CA LYS A 108 -12.01 5.08 15.94
C LYS A 108 -11.00 5.56 14.89
N ASN A 109 -10.89 4.86 13.76
CA ASN A 109 -10.03 5.21 12.63
C ASN A 109 -10.77 5.90 11.47
N GLY A 110 -11.93 6.49 11.75
CA GLY A 110 -12.74 7.26 10.82
C GLY A 110 -14.08 6.62 10.48
N ALA A 111 -15.01 7.44 10.00
CA ALA A 111 -16.29 6.99 9.48
C ALA A 111 -16.08 6.12 8.22
N VAL A 112 -16.91 5.10 8.09
CA VAL A 112 -16.99 4.22 6.93
C VAL A 112 -18.15 4.65 6.03
N GLU A 113 -17.91 4.62 4.73
CA GLU A 113 -18.91 4.85 3.69
C GLU A 113 -19.06 3.60 2.81
N ILE A 114 -20.14 3.55 2.02
CA ILE A 114 -20.38 2.43 1.11
C ILE A 114 -19.21 2.30 0.14
N GLY A 115 -18.62 1.10 0.06
CA GLY A 115 -17.48 0.79 -0.79
C GLY A 115 -16.12 0.88 -0.10
N ASP A 116 -16.05 1.46 1.11
CA ASP A 116 -14.80 1.50 1.88
C ASP A 116 -14.35 0.09 2.31
N PHE A 117 -13.05 -0.12 2.36
CA PHE A 117 -12.49 -1.36 2.86
C PHE A 117 -12.47 -1.41 4.39
N ILE A 118 -12.81 -2.57 4.95
CA ILE A 118 -12.78 -2.84 6.39
C ILE A 118 -11.71 -3.88 6.69
N THR A 119 -10.97 -3.66 7.77
CA THR A 119 -9.90 -4.53 8.29
C THR A 119 -10.09 -4.78 9.79
N SER A 120 -9.26 -5.65 10.39
CA SER A 120 -9.25 -5.86 11.85
C SER A 120 -8.62 -4.67 12.59
N SER A 121 -9.05 -4.48 13.85
CA SER A 121 -8.53 -3.43 14.74
C SER A 121 -7.72 -4.00 15.91
N ASP A 122 -7.23 -3.11 16.77
CA ASP A 122 -6.64 -3.45 18.06
C ASP A 122 -7.68 -3.91 19.10
N GLU A 123 -8.97 -3.67 18.84
CA GLU A 123 -10.08 -4.13 19.67
C GLU A 123 -10.49 -5.57 19.30
N PRO A 124 -10.60 -6.49 20.28
CA PRO A 124 -10.89 -7.90 20.03
C PRO A 124 -12.16 -8.14 19.19
N GLY A 125 -11.96 -8.69 17.99
CA GLY A 125 -13.01 -9.05 17.03
C GLY A 125 -13.73 -7.87 16.38
N VAL A 126 -13.26 -6.64 16.61
CA VAL A 126 -13.85 -5.43 16.03
C VAL A 126 -13.08 -5.02 14.77
N GLY A 127 -13.84 -4.67 13.74
CA GLY A 127 -13.34 -4.11 12.50
C GLY A 127 -13.20 -2.59 12.54
N GLN A 128 -12.37 -2.08 11.64
CA GLN A 128 -12.14 -0.66 11.44
C GLN A 128 -11.92 -0.35 9.95
N LYS A 129 -12.01 0.93 9.58
CA LYS A 129 -11.74 1.36 8.21
C LYS A 129 -10.27 1.14 7.86
N ALA A 130 -10.00 0.59 6.68
CA ALA A 130 -8.65 0.42 6.16
C ALA A 130 -8.11 1.76 5.67
N THR A 131 -7.19 2.35 6.42
CA THR A 131 -6.53 3.63 6.13
C THR A 131 -5.12 3.46 5.56
N LYS A 132 -4.51 2.29 5.75
CA LYS A 132 -3.13 1.96 5.35
C LYS A 132 -3.12 0.72 4.46
N PRO A 133 -2.06 0.52 3.66
CA PRO A 133 -1.91 -0.71 2.92
C PRO A 133 -1.84 -1.93 3.84
N GLY A 134 -2.62 -2.98 3.57
CA GLY A 134 -2.67 -4.17 4.42
C GLY A 134 -3.79 -5.14 4.05
N TYR A 135 -3.91 -6.22 4.82
CA TYR A 135 -4.98 -7.20 4.65
C TYR A 135 -6.33 -6.63 5.07
N VAL A 136 -7.35 -6.90 4.26
CA VAL A 136 -8.71 -6.43 4.49
C VAL A 136 -9.69 -7.59 4.44
N LEU A 137 -10.76 -7.47 5.22
CA LEU A 137 -11.82 -8.45 5.31
C LEU A 137 -12.78 -8.37 4.13
N GLY A 138 -13.04 -7.14 3.66
CA GLY A 138 -14.06 -6.88 2.65
C GLY A 138 -14.41 -5.41 2.53
N LYS A 139 -15.57 -5.15 1.89
CA LYS A 139 -16.08 -3.80 1.60
C LYS A 139 -17.37 -3.51 2.35
N ALA A 140 -17.53 -2.29 2.83
CA ALA A 140 -18.75 -1.82 3.49
C ALA A 140 -19.91 -1.67 2.49
N LEU A 141 -21.10 -2.10 2.91
CA LEU A 141 -22.37 -1.93 2.19
C LEU A 141 -23.24 -0.84 2.81
N GLU A 142 -22.87 -0.35 3.98
CA GLU A 142 -23.54 0.77 4.65
C GLU A 142 -22.52 1.73 5.26
N GLY A 143 -22.96 2.96 5.53
CA GLY A 143 -22.15 3.96 6.17
C GLY A 143 -22.34 3.97 7.68
N TYR A 144 -21.26 4.22 8.43
CA TYR A 144 -21.29 4.39 9.88
C TYR A 144 -20.21 5.36 10.34
N GLY A 145 -20.58 6.33 11.20
CA GLY A 145 -19.69 7.43 11.56
C GLY A 145 -19.68 7.84 13.03
N ASP A 146 -20.38 7.13 13.91
CA ASP A 146 -20.35 7.45 15.35
C ASP A 146 -19.07 6.89 15.98
N THR A 147 -18.17 7.79 16.40
CA THR A 147 -16.87 7.46 17.00
C THR A 147 -16.95 7.01 18.45
N THR A 148 -18.09 7.17 19.12
CA THR A 148 -18.26 6.86 20.53
C THR A 148 -18.78 5.45 20.79
N LYS A 149 -19.34 4.81 19.76
CA LYS A 149 -19.98 3.50 19.86
C LYS A 149 -19.50 2.55 18.78
N THR A 150 -19.48 1.28 19.14
CA THR A 150 -19.31 0.18 18.20
C THR A 150 -20.68 -0.27 17.70
N ALA A 151 -20.83 -0.48 16.40
CA ALA A 151 -22.09 -0.93 15.80
C ALA A 151 -21.87 -2.12 14.85
N LEU A 152 -22.95 -2.79 14.46
CA LEU A 152 -22.92 -3.77 13.39
C LEU A 152 -23.04 -3.05 12.05
N VAL A 153 -22.07 -3.28 11.17
CA VAL A 153 -22.00 -2.73 9.82
C VAL A 153 -22.03 -3.87 8.81
N SER A 154 -22.87 -3.75 7.80
CA SER A 154 -23.08 -4.69 6.73
C SER A 154 -21.93 -4.59 5.74
N ILE A 155 -21.31 -5.72 5.43
CA ILE A 155 -20.15 -5.82 4.57
C ILE A 155 -20.31 -6.97 3.57
N THR A 156 -19.61 -6.85 2.45
CA THR A 156 -19.29 -8.00 1.60
C THR A 156 -17.92 -8.52 2.00
N VAL A 157 -17.86 -9.74 2.52
CA VAL A 157 -16.62 -10.45 2.84
C VAL A 157 -15.95 -10.88 1.53
N GLU A 158 -14.86 -10.18 1.22
CA GLU A 158 -13.99 -10.42 0.09
C GLU A 158 -12.57 -10.15 0.58
N ARG A 159 -11.95 -11.17 1.17
CA ARG A 159 -10.60 -11.04 1.74
C ARG A 159 -9.62 -10.68 0.65
N GLY A 160 -8.82 -9.65 0.88
CA GLY A 160 -7.88 -9.15 -0.10
C GLY A 160 -6.77 -8.32 0.54
N PHE A 161 -5.93 -7.74 -0.31
CA PHE A 161 -4.91 -6.78 0.11
C PHE A 161 -5.29 -5.40 -0.40
N TYR A 162 -5.56 -4.48 0.51
CA TYR A 162 -5.75 -3.08 0.19
C TYR A 162 -4.38 -2.45 0.01
N GLN A 163 -4.09 -1.93 -1.19
CA GLN A 163 -2.80 -1.28 -1.47
C GLN A 163 -2.76 0.18 -0.98
N GLY A 164 -3.86 0.71 -0.44
CA GLY A 164 -3.98 2.14 -0.19
C GLY A 164 -4.08 2.94 -1.48
N ASN A 165 -4.26 4.25 -1.34
CA ASN A 165 -4.22 5.19 -2.48
C ASN A 165 -2.75 5.48 -2.86
N LEU A 166 -1.96 4.44 -3.13
CA LEU A 166 -0.62 4.62 -3.67
C LEU A 166 -0.76 5.19 -5.08
N PRO A 167 -0.17 6.37 -5.38
CA PRO A 167 -0.21 6.92 -6.73
C PRO A 167 0.40 5.88 -7.69
N ALA A 168 -0.34 5.58 -8.76
CA ALA A 168 -0.01 4.58 -9.75
C ALA A 168 1.48 4.63 -10.11
N ALA A 169 2.12 3.46 -10.12
CA ALA A 169 3.56 3.31 -10.32
C ALA A 169 4.01 3.88 -11.68
N GLY A 170 4.36 5.16 -11.68
CA GLY A 170 5.08 5.87 -12.73
C GLY A 170 6.34 6.52 -12.16
N PRO A 171 7.23 7.10 -12.96
CA PRO A 171 8.46 7.75 -12.48
C PRO A 171 8.20 8.90 -11.47
N LEU A 172 7.00 9.48 -11.48
CA LEU A 172 6.53 10.45 -10.47
C LEU A 172 6.16 9.82 -9.12
N SER A 173 5.97 8.49 -9.07
CA SER A 173 5.58 7.77 -7.85
C SER A 173 6.68 7.71 -6.80
N VAL A 174 7.95 7.77 -7.21
CA VAL A 174 9.10 7.81 -6.28
C VAL A 174 9.08 9.10 -5.46
N VAL A 175 8.73 10.23 -6.10
CA VAL A 175 8.65 11.54 -5.44
C VAL A 175 7.46 11.61 -4.48
N SER A 176 6.30 11.09 -4.88
CA SER A 176 5.11 11.05 -4.01
C SER A 176 5.22 10.00 -2.90
N ALA A 177 5.88 8.86 -3.16
CA ALA A 177 6.18 7.86 -2.13
C ALA A 177 7.17 8.42 -1.11
N LEU A 178 8.15 9.20 -1.56
CA LEU A 178 9.04 9.95 -0.68
C LEU A 178 8.27 11.01 0.13
N ALA A 179 7.32 11.72 -0.47
CA ALA A 179 6.49 12.71 0.22
C ALA A 179 5.57 12.08 1.29
N LEU A 180 4.91 10.96 1.00
CA LEU A 180 4.11 10.21 1.99
C LEU A 180 4.98 9.59 3.09
N ALA A 181 6.17 9.12 2.74
CA ALA A 181 7.12 8.62 3.72
C ALA A 181 7.59 9.75 4.68
N ILE A 182 7.82 10.96 4.17
CA ILE A 182 8.18 12.13 4.98
C ILE A 182 7.01 12.59 5.88
N ALA A 183 5.76 12.39 5.46
CA ALA A 183 4.58 12.83 6.18
C ALA A 183 4.21 11.98 7.41
N ASP A 184 4.85 10.82 7.62
CA ASP A 184 4.54 9.89 8.71
C ASP A 184 5.54 10.03 9.89
N PRO A 185 5.20 10.70 11.01
CA PRO A 185 6.14 11.08 12.07
C PRO A 185 6.79 9.88 12.78
N SER A 186 6.14 8.72 12.73
CA SER A 186 6.57 7.47 13.36
C SER A 186 7.71 6.74 12.62
N ARG A 187 7.90 7.00 11.31
CA ARG A 187 8.99 6.44 10.48
C ARG A 187 10.17 7.40 10.25
N SER A 188 10.09 8.61 10.81
CA SER A 188 11.07 9.70 10.62
C SER A 188 12.53 9.26 10.86
N GLY A 189 12.79 8.43 11.88
CA GLY A 189 14.14 7.95 12.20
C GLY A 189 14.73 6.96 11.18
N GLN A 190 13.91 6.08 10.59
CA GLN A 190 14.39 5.08 9.62
C GLN A 190 14.57 5.71 8.23
N LEU A 191 13.66 6.58 7.82
CA LEU A 191 13.72 7.25 6.52
C LEU A 191 14.88 8.24 6.44
N PHE A 192 15.13 9.01 7.51
CA PHE A 192 16.29 9.91 7.57
C PHE A 192 17.61 9.16 7.36
N ARG A 193 17.74 7.95 7.91
CA ARG A 193 18.94 7.11 7.75
C ARG A 193 19.11 6.60 6.32
N TYR A 194 18.03 6.16 5.67
CA TYR A 194 18.11 5.70 4.27
C TYR A 194 18.40 6.84 3.29
N VAL A 195 17.83 8.02 3.52
CA VAL A 195 18.15 9.21 2.72
C VAL A 195 19.60 9.63 2.94
N LEU A 196 20.07 9.64 4.19
CA LEU A 196 21.45 9.95 4.52
C LEU A 196 22.43 8.94 3.91
N SER A 197 22.14 7.64 3.96
CA SER A 197 22.99 6.61 3.35
C SER A 197 23.05 6.74 1.82
N ALA A 198 21.93 7.10 1.18
CA ALA A 198 21.89 7.36 -0.26
C ALA A 198 22.75 8.59 -0.63
N ILE A 199 22.63 9.68 0.11
CA ILE A 199 23.43 10.90 -0.11
C ILE A 199 24.92 10.60 0.09
N VAL A 200 25.29 9.93 1.17
CA VAL A 200 26.71 9.59 1.45
C VAL A 200 27.26 8.66 0.37
N GLY A 201 26.50 7.66 -0.08
CA GLY A 201 26.89 6.76 -1.16
C GLY A 201 27.14 7.50 -2.48
N ILE A 202 26.18 8.34 -2.90
CA ILE A 202 26.30 9.14 -4.13
C ILE A 202 27.48 10.11 -4.04
N MET A 203 27.61 10.85 -2.94
CA MET A 203 28.71 11.80 -2.74
C MET A 203 30.08 11.10 -2.72
N THR A 204 30.18 9.92 -2.13
CA THR A 204 31.41 9.12 -2.13
C THR A 204 31.81 8.73 -3.55
N ILE A 205 30.86 8.27 -4.37
CA ILE A 205 31.11 7.89 -5.76
C ILE A 205 31.56 9.11 -6.58
N LEU A 206 30.86 10.25 -6.43
CA LEU A 206 31.20 11.47 -7.16
C LEU A 206 32.58 12.01 -6.78
N ILE A 207 32.91 12.05 -5.48
CA ILE A 207 34.22 12.52 -4.99
C ILE A 207 35.34 11.58 -5.47
N ALA A 208 35.13 10.27 -5.42
CA ALA A 208 36.11 9.29 -5.89
C ALA A 208 36.37 9.43 -7.39
N ALA A 209 35.30 9.52 -8.20
CA ALA A 209 35.40 9.70 -9.64
C ALA A 209 36.13 11.00 -10.00
N PHE A 210 35.77 12.12 -9.36
CA PHE A 210 36.41 13.41 -9.63
C PHE A 210 37.89 13.43 -9.22
N SER A 211 38.22 12.83 -8.07
CA SER A 211 39.60 12.72 -7.59
C SER A 211 40.45 11.85 -8.52
N PHE A 212 39.89 10.75 -9.02
CA PHE A 212 40.57 9.87 -9.98
C PHE A 212 40.85 10.58 -11.30
N ILE A 213 39.85 11.27 -11.87
CA ILE A 213 40.00 12.02 -13.12
C ILE A 213 41.09 13.10 -12.98
N LYS A 214 41.02 13.90 -11.91
CA LYS A 214 42.02 14.94 -11.63
C LYS A 214 43.42 14.35 -11.61
N PHE A 215 43.57 13.21 -10.95
CA PHE A 215 44.85 12.57 -10.76
C PHE A 215 45.41 11.93 -12.05
N VAL A 216 44.56 11.31 -12.88
CA VAL A 216 44.94 10.83 -14.23
C VAL A 216 45.41 12.00 -15.10
N ASN A 217 44.72 13.13 -15.07
CA ASN A 217 45.10 14.31 -15.87
C ASN A 217 46.47 14.87 -15.46
N THR A 218 46.74 15.02 -14.16
CA THR A 218 48.05 15.46 -13.68
C THR A 218 49.16 14.45 -14.00
N GLY A 219 48.87 13.15 -13.92
CA GLY A 219 49.81 12.11 -14.31
C GLY A 219 50.13 12.14 -15.81
N LEU A 220 49.14 12.39 -16.67
CA LEU A 220 49.32 12.52 -18.10
C LEU A 220 50.15 13.77 -18.46
N GLU A 221 49.89 14.90 -17.81
CA GLU A 221 50.68 16.13 -17.96
C GLU A 221 52.15 15.90 -17.56
N ALA A 222 52.39 15.21 -16.44
CA ALA A 222 53.73 14.88 -15.98
C ALA A 222 54.49 13.97 -16.97
N ILE A 223 53.81 12.98 -17.56
CA ILE A 223 54.41 12.12 -18.60
C ILE A 223 54.73 12.93 -19.85
N GLY A 224 53.84 13.85 -20.25
CA GLY A 224 54.06 14.74 -21.39
C GLY A 224 55.25 15.66 -21.20
N ARG A 225 55.50 16.12 -19.96
CA ARG A 225 56.61 17.03 -19.64
C ARG A 225 57.95 16.30 -19.40
N ASN A 226 57.93 15.07 -18.91
CA ASN A 226 59.15 14.29 -18.67
C ASN A 226 58.95 12.80 -19.00
N PRO A 227 59.12 12.41 -20.28
CA PRO A 227 58.90 11.03 -20.72
C PRO A 227 59.89 10.02 -20.12
N LEU A 228 61.05 10.46 -19.64
CA LEU A 228 62.07 9.60 -19.00
C LEU A 228 61.59 9.06 -17.64
N ALA A 229 60.75 9.81 -16.93
CA ALA A 229 60.19 9.43 -15.63
C ALA A 229 58.91 8.59 -15.72
N LYS A 230 58.50 8.15 -16.92
CA LYS A 230 57.23 7.46 -17.19
C LYS A 230 56.95 6.30 -16.22
N LYS A 231 57.94 5.43 -15.95
CA LYS A 231 57.75 4.26 -15.06
C LYS A 231 57.40 4.68 -13.63
N THR A 232 58.07 5.69 -13.10
CA THR A 232 57.83 6.22 -11.76
C THR A 232 56.49 6.97 -11.68
N ILE A 233 56.14 7.75 -12.70
CA ILE A 233 54.86 8.47 -12.76
C ILE A 233 53.68 7.49 -12.85
N VAL A 234 53.77 6.48 -13.72
CA VAL A 234 52.74 5.43 -13.84
C VAL A 234 52.64 4.62 -12.55
N GLY A 235 53.75 4.31 -11.89
CA GLY A 235 53.76 3.63 -10.59
C GLY A 235 53.04 4.46 -9.51
N GLY A 236 53.34 5.76 -9.42
CA GLY A 236 52.60 6.68 -8.57
C GLY A 236 51.12 6.74 -8.95
N MET A 237 50.81 6.64 -10.25
CA MET A 237 49.42 6.67 -10.70
C MET A 237 48.61 5.48 -10.20
N ILE A 238 49.18 4.29 -10.29
CA ILE A 238 48.56 3.05 -9.84
C ILE A 238 48.37 3.06 -8.32
N LEU A 239 49.33 3.60 -7.56
CA LEU A 239 49.22 3.71 -6.11
C LEU A 239 48.05 4.60 -5.69
N SER A 240 47.93 5.80 -6.25
CA SER A 240 46.83 6.70 -5.91
C SER A 240 45.48 6.19 -6.43
N GLY A 241 45.44 5.52 -7.58
CA GLY A 241 44.23 4.82 -8.05
C GLY A 241 43.77 3.74 -7.07
N THR A 242 44.71 2.95 -6.54
CA THR A 242 44.44 1.96 -5.49
C THR A 242 43.92 2.63 -4.21
N LEU A 243 44.52 3.74 -3.79
CA LEU A 243 44.05 4.49 -2.61
C LEU A 243 42.63 5.04 -2.80
N VAL A 244 42.31 5.62 -3.96
CA VAL A 244 40.96 6.11 -4.26
C VAL A 244 39.95 4.97 -4.23
N PHE A 245 40.32 3.80 -4.77
CA PHE A 245 39.47 2.61 -4.70
C PHE A 245 39.21 2.15 -3.26
N ILE A 246 40.25 2.09 -2.44
CA ILE A 246 40.13 1.73 -1.01
C ILE A 246 39.21 2.72 -0.29
N PHE A 247 39.43 4.03 -0.45
CA PHE A 247 38.59 5.05 0.20
C PHE A 247 37.14 5.05 -0.31
N SER A 248 36.94 4.81 -1.60
CA SER A 248 35.59 4.68 -2.17
C SER A 248 34.85 3.46 -1.60
N SER A 249 35.54 2.32 -1.50
CA SER A 249 34.98 1.12 -0.88
C SER A 249 34.64 1.32 0.60
N LEU A 250 35.47 2.07 1.33
CA LEU A 250 35.22 2.42 2.72
C LEU A 250 33.98 3.33 2.87
N GLY A 251 33.81 4.34 2.00
CA GLY A 251 32.62 5.20 2.03
C GLY A 251 31.33 4.45 1.71
N ILE A 252 31.38 3.46 0.80
CA ILE A 252 30.25 2.56 0.54
C ILE A 252 29.98 1.67 1.77
N ALA A 253 31.01 1.17 2.44
CA ALA A 253 30.86 0.40 3.68
C ALA A 253 30.22 1.22 4.81
N VAL A 254 30.55 2.51 4.91
CA VAL A 254 29.89 3.44 5.86
C VAL A 254 28.42 3.62 5.50
N ALA A 255 28.09 3.84 4.23
CA ALA A 255 26.70 3.93 3.78
C ALA A 255 25.91 2.65 4.12
N TRP A 256 26.53 1.48 3.92
CA TRP A 256 25.94 0.20 4.28
C TRP A 256 25.77 0.02 5.80
N ALA A 257 26.73 0.46 6.60
CA ALA A 257 26.66 0.40 8.06
C ALA A 257 25.51 1.27 8.60
N ILE A 258 25.29 2.46 8.03
CA ILE A 258 24.17 3.36 8.37
C ILE A 258 22.83 2.66 8.13
N MET A 259 22.70 1.91 7.04
CA MET A 259 21.47 1.15 6.73
C MET A 259 21.22 0.02 7.74
N ARG A 260 22.28 -0.59 8.29
CA ARG A 260 22.18 -1.77 9.17
C ARG A 260 21.88 -1.42 10.64
N LEU A 261 22.22 -0.22 11.10
CA LEU A 261 21.99 0.26 12.47
C LEU A 261 20.49 0.50 12.82
N GLY A 262 19.57 0.20 11.90
CA GLY A 262 18.12 0.38 12.05
C GLY A 262 17.31 -0.87 12.43
N LYS A 263 17.97 -1.97 12.79
CA LYS A 263 17.32 -3.11 13.46
C LYS A 263 17.42 -2.96 14.98
#